data_AF-A0A961A7V9-F1
#
_entry.id   AF-A0A961A7V9-F1
#
_cell.length_a   1.000
_cell.length_b   1.000
_cell.length_c   1.000
_cell.angle_alpha   90.00
_cell.angle_beta   90.00
_cell.angle_gamma   90.00
#
_symmetry.space_group_name_H-M   'P 1'
#
loop_
_entity.id
_entity.type
_entity.pdbx_description
1 polymer ?
#
loop_
_entity_poly.entity_id
_entity_poly.type
_entity_poly.pdbx_seq_one_letter_code
_entity_poly.pdbx_strand_id
1 'polypeptide(L)'
;MRREVSRRVVNEKVLGSANPMARWGRDSKQSCFGAFSGFFIGILIFFLTFMLPFSAARTEKDSRDIGKLDVMKVEDASGFSGKALLSGTAEPVEQLRVPRGTASNIIAFRYTVEKYETRIEEHDETHTEVRNGKDVQVTERVQEEVTEWVTDKDRSREEWSDVRFGHLLLESGSAGPRFDIPWQEIFREGDEGTKLRETVEIKQGGQPCLLAIEMKDGNVVAEPDFFRLTDKTKDQLVSTMDSEEEGGRWMKIVFSVILWTIAFNLMLGPAMLMFNIFPVKQVGGCARGIVGFMAFLAAIVTTWITYVLTKFWWVIVLLIVGLAVFMVVRAMQPGKAEPDMDLDDDPEPGEPAAG
;
A
#
# COMPACT_ATOMS: atom_id res chain seq x y z
N MET A 1 -8.26 -16.03 -26.36
CA MET A 1 -7.92 -15.67 -27.77
C MET A 1 -8.50 -14.29 -28.05
N ARG A 2 -7.79 -13.42 -28.77
CA ARG A 2 -8.30 -12.07 -29.12
C ARG A 2 -8.52 -11.97 -30.62
N ARG A 3 -9.68 -11.44 -31.04
CA ARG A 3 -10.01 -11.21 -32.45
C ARG A 3 -10.65 -9.84 -32.60
N GLU A 4 -10.08 -8.98 -33.43
CA GLU A 4 -10.71 -7.70 -33.78
C GLU A 4 -12.00 -7.96 -34.57
N VAL A 5 -13.13 -7.46 -34.05
CA VAL A 5 -14.46 -7.63 -34.66
C VAL A 5 -14.81 -6.41 -35.49
N SER A 6 -14.58 -5.23 -34.93
CA SER A 6 -14.86 -3.98 -35.62
C SER A 6 -13.95 -2.86 -35.12
N ARG A 7 -13.69 -1.92 -36.03
CA ARG A 7 -12.96 -0.69 -35.77
C ARG A 7 -13.79 0.42 -36.37
N ARG A 8 -14.23 1.36 -35.54
CA ARG A 8 -15.03 2.49 -35.99
C ARG A 8 -14.50 3.78 -35.40
N VAL A 9 -14.43 4.80 -36.23
CA VAL A 9 -14.18 6.17 -35.78
C VAL A 9 -15.38 6.65 -34.96
N VAL A 10 -15.18 6.87 -33.67
CA VAL A 10 -16.24 7.33 -32.74
C VAL A 10 -16.16 8.82 -32.51
N ASN A 11 -14.95 9.39 -32.59
CA ASN A 11 -14.76 10.81 -32.45
C ASN A 11 -13.70 11.31 -33.43
N GLU A 12 -14.08 12.32 -34.21
CA GLU A 12 -13.14 13.12 -34.98
C GLU A 12 -13.12 14.52 -34.38
N LYS A 13 -12.05 14.82 -33.64
CA LYS A 13 -11.85 16.16 -33.12
C LYS A 13 -10.88 16.89 -34.02
N VAL A 14 -11.41 17.84 -34.79
CA VAL A 14 -10.58 18.80 -35.52
C VAL A 14 -9.86 19.67 -34.49
N LEU A 15 -8.56 19.43 -34.31
CA LEU A 15 -7.76 20.14 -33.31
C LEU A 15 -7.48 21.60 -33.70
N GLY A 16 -7.78 21.95 -34.96
CA GLY A 16 -7.70 23.30 -35.52
C GLY A 16 -7.01 23.27 -36.88
N SER A 17 -6.63 24.44 -37.37
CA SER A 17 -5.62 24.49 -38.43
C SER A 17 -4.38 23.70 -37.99
N ALA A 18 -3.76 22.93 -38.89
CA ALA A 18 -2.42 22.39 -38.62
C ALA A 18 -1.39 23.52 -38.38
N ASN A 19 -1.78 24.80 -38.55
CA ASN A 19 -0.95 25.93 -38.16
C ASN A 19 -0.60 25.86 -36.65
N PRO A 20 0.69 25.82 -36.32
CA PRO A 20 1.20 25.73 -34.96
C PRO A 20 0.64 26.74 -33.97
N MET A 21 0.36 27.97 -34.42
CA MET A 21 0.02 29.10 -33.54
C MET A 21 -1.44 29.13 -33.07
N ALA A 22 -2.41 28.71 -33.90
CA ALA A 22 -3.83 28.74 -33.53
C ALA A 22 -4.20 27.66 -32.49
N ARG A 23 -3.46 26.54 -32.48
CA ARG A 23 -3.61 25.44 -31.51
C ARG A 23 -3.19 25.84 -30.09
N TRP A 24 -2.24 26.78 -29.97
CA TRP A 24 -1.64 27.23 -28.70
C TRP A 24 -2.56 28.14 -27.84
N GLY A 25 -3.38 28.98 -28.47
CA GLY A 25 -4.25 29.96 -27.76
C GLY A 25 -5.53 29.37 -27.13
N ARG A 26 -5.93 28.17 -27.52
CA ARG A 26 -7.19 27.53 -27.06
C ARG A 26 -6.98 26.58 -25.89
N ASP A 27 -5.84 25.87 -25.85
CA ASP A 27 -5.47 24.98 -24.74
C ASP A 27 -5.11 25.76 -23.46
N SER A 28 -4.64 27.00 -23.60
CA SER A 28 -4.11 27.80 -22.47
C SER A 28 -5.16 28.25 -21.45
N LYS A 29 -6.40 28.60 -21.84
CA LYS A 29 -7.44 29.07 -20.90
C LYS A 29 -8.09 27.94 -20.07
N GLN A 30 -8.36 26.79 -20.69
CA GLN A 30 -8.93 25.63 -20.01
C GLN A 30 -7.88 24.92 -19.13
N SER A 31 -6.59 25.03 -19.51
CA SER A 31 -5.48 24.49 -18.74
C SER A 31 -5.15 25.27 -17.47
N CYS A 32 -5.45 26.58 -17.38
CA CYS A 32 -5.15 27.37 -16.16
C CYS A 32 -6.06 26.99 -14.98
N PHE A 33 -7.38 26.93 -15.15
CA PHE A 33 -8.30 26.52 -14.08
C PHE A 33 -8.08 25.06 -13.65
N GLY A 34 -7.80 24.17 -14.62
CA GLY A 34 -7.39 22.80 -14.34
C GLY A 34 -6.08 22.72 -13.52
N ALA A 35 -5.08 23.53 -13.86
CA ALA A 35 -3.79 23.53 -13.17
C ALA A 35 -3.88 23.99 -11.70
N PHE A 36 -4.69 25.01 -11.39
CA PHE A 36 -4.88 25.45 -10.00
C PHE A 36 -5.64 24.41 -9.17
N SER A 37 -6.70 23.80 -9.72
CA SER A 37 -7.39 22.71 -9.02
C SER A 37 -6.47 21.51 -8.77
N GLY A 38 -5.63 21.17 -9.76
CA GLY A 38 -4.62 20.12 -9.64
C GLY A 38 -3.60 20.41 -8.53
N PHE A 39 -3.15 21.66 -8.40
CA PHE A 39 -2.23 22.07 -7.33
C PHE A 39 -2.79 21.79 -5.92
N PHE A 40 -4.04 22.16 -5.64
CA PHE A 40 -4.66 21.92 -4.34
C PHE A 40 -4.88 20.42 -4.06
N ILE A 41 -5.29 19.65 -5.08
CA ILE A 41 -5.38 18.19 -4.97
C ILE A 41 -3.98 17.59 -4.70
N GLY A 42 -2.94 18.11 -5.35
CA GLY A 42 -1.56 17.74 -5.12
C GLY A 42 -1.13 17.95 -3.67
N ILE A 43 -1.47 19.09 -3.06
CA ILE A 43 -1.23 19.35 -1.64
C ILE A 43 -1.98 18.37 -0.73
N LEU A 44 -3.24 18.06 -1.03
CA LEU A 44 -4.01 17.09 -0.24
C LEU A 44 -3.37 15.69 -0.29
N ILE A 45 -3.00 15.24 -1.49
CA ILE A 45 -2.31 13.95 -1.69
C ILE A 45 -0.95 13.96 -0.99
N PHE A 46 -0.19 15.06 -1.06
CA PHE A 46 1.09 15.23 -0.37
C PHE A 46 0.96 14.90 1.12
N PHE A 47 -0.04 15.45 1.82
CA PHE A 47 -0.25 15.15 3.24
C PHE A 47 -0.74 13.72 3.50
N LEU A 48 -1.67 13.22 2.67
CA LEU A 48 -2.15 11.83 2.79
C LEU A 48 -1.02 10.82 2.64
N THR A 49 -0.04 11.12 1.77
CA THR A 49 1.06 10.22 1.45
C THR A 49 1.99 9.99 2.64
N PHE A 50 2.11 10.93 3.58
CA PHE A 50 2.89 10.71 4.81
C PHE A 50 2.35 9.58 5.68
N MET A 51 1.05 9.29 5.63
CA MET A 51 0.44 8.25 6.45
C MET A 51 0.91 6.85 6.07
N LEU A 52 1.31 6.64 4.81
CA LEU A 52 1.70 5.32 4.31
C LEU A 52 3.08 4.87 4.83
N PRO A 53 4.18 5.63 4.67
CA PRO A 53 5.45 5.31 5.31
C PRO A 53 5.32 5.25 6.83
N PHE A 54 4.44 6.09 7.41
CA PHE A 54 4.19 6.07 8.84
C PHE A 54 3.58 4.75 9.32
N SER A 55 2.50 4.30 8.67
CA SER A 55 1.90 2.99 8.90
C SER A 55 2.90 1.86 8.63
N ALA A 56 3.68 1.95 7.56
CA ALA A 56 4.69 0.95 7.20
C ALA A 56 5.81 0.82 8.25
N ALA A 57 6.24 1.93 8.85
CA ALA A 57 7.26 1.94 9.89
C ALA A 57 6.73 1.48 11.26
N ARG A 58 5.42 1.65 11.52
CA ARG A 58 4.76 1.24 12.76
C ARG A 58 4.10 -0.14 12.71
N THR A 59 4.13 -0.83 11.58
CA THR A 59 3.62 -2.19 11.50
C THR A 59 4.50 -3.06 12.42
N GLU A 60 3.97 -3.44 13.57
CA GLU A 60 4.64 -4.36 14.50
C GLU A 60 4.86 -5.70 13.79
N LYS A 61 5.95 -6.37 14.14
CA LYS A 61 6.32 -7.63 13.50
C LYS A 61 5.70 -8.78 14.28
N ASP A 62 4.47 -9.16 13.94
CA ASP A 62 3.80 -10.31 14.55
C ASP A 62 4.63 -11.58 14.40
N SER A 63 5.35 -11.71 13.28
CA SER A 63 6.37 -12.73 13.02
C SER A 63 7.41 -12.86 14.14
N ARG A 64 7.89 -11.74 14.70
CA ARG A 64 8.86 -11.75 15.80
C ARG A 64 8.23 -12.17 17.12
N ASP A 65 6.98 -11.82 17.34
CA ASP A 65 6.28 -12.20 18.56
C ASP A 65 5.96 -13.69 18.53
N ILE A 66 5.44 -14.22 17.41
CA ILE A 66 5.22 -15.66 17.21
C ILE A 66 6.54 -16.44 17.29
N GLY A 67 7.63 -15.89 16.77
CA GLY A 67 8.95 -16.51 16.89
C GLY A 67 9.41 -16.74 18.33
N LYS A 68 8.98 -15.88 19.28
CA LYS A 68 9.30 -16.01 20.70
C LYS A 68 8.35 -16.94 21.46
N LEU A 69 7.18 -17.27 20.91
CA LEU A 69 6.20 -18.11 21.58
C LEU A 69 6.64 -19.58 21.54
N ASP A 70 6.61 -20.27 22.67
CA ASP A 70 6.82 -21.71 22.71
C ASP A 70 5.59 -22.43 22.17
N VAL A 71 5.84 -23.55 21.47
CA VAL A 71 4.75 -24.40 20.98
C VAL A 71 4.20 -25.17 22.17
N MET A 72 2.98 -24.86 22.56
CA MET A 72 2.26 -25.54 23.63
C MET A 72 1.27 -26.54 23.01
N LYS A 73 1.00 -27.67 23.67
CA LYS A 73 -0.07 -28.55 23.24
C LYS A 73 -1.42 -27.95 23.58
N VAL A 74 -2.41 -28.13 22.72
CA VAL A 74 -3.74 -27.56 22.95
C VAL A 74 -4.39 -28.03 24.25
N GLU A 75 -4.06 -29.22 24.75
CA GLU A 75 -4.56 -29.73 26.02
C GLU A 75 -4.07 -28.92 27.22
N ASP A 76 -2.89 -28.31 27.13
CA ASP A 76 -2.26 -27.52 28.19
C ASP A 76 -2.73 -26.05 28.19
N ALA A 77 -3.51 -25.63 27.17
CA ALA A 77 -3.97 -24.25 27.00
C ALA A 77 -5.11 -23.84 27.95
N SER A 78 -5.64 -24.78 28.74
CA SER A 78 -6.71 -24.55 29.71
C SER A 78 -6.32 -23.47 30.72
N GLY A 79 -7.05 -22.35 30.72
CA GLY A 79 -6.80 -21.22 31.64
C GLY A 79 -5.62 -20.32 31.25
N PHE A 80 -4.98 -20.57 30.10
CA PHE A 80 -3.96 -19.67 29.57
C PHE A 80 -4.57 -18.33 29.13
N SER A 81 -3.81 -17.25 29.33
CA SER A 81 -4.16 -15.91 28.87
C SER A 81 -2.94 -15.25 28.22
N GLY A 82 -3.14 -14.64 27.06
CA GLY A 82 -2.11 -14.03 26.22
C GLY A 82 -1.97 -14.70 24.85
N LYS A 83 -0.96 -14.29 24.09
CA LYS A 83 -0.63 -14.88 22.78
C LYS A 83 -0.01 -16.26 22.97
N ALA A 84 -0.51 -17.25 22.25
CA ALA A 84 -0.05 -18.64 22.29
C ALA A 84 0.11 -19.21 20.87
N LEU A 85 1.01 -20.19 20.75
CA LEU A 85 1.14 -21.03 19.57
C LEU A 85 0.81 -22.46 19.98
N LEU A 86 -0.38 -22.92 19.61
CA LEU A 86 -0.90 -24.22 20.04
C LEU A 86 -0.68 -25.28 18.96
N SER A 87 -0.27 -26.48 19.37
CA SER A 87 -0.17 -27.66 18.52
C SER A 87 -1.31 -28.63 18.82
N GLY A 88 -1.93 -29.16 17.79
CA GLY A 88 -3.08 -30.04 17.91
C GLY A 88 -3.63 -30.45 16.55
N THR A 89 -4.81 -31.07 16.57
CA THR A 89 -5.51 -31.50 15.36
C THR A 89 -6.77 -30.66 15.20
N ALA A 90 -6.98 -30.12 13.99
CA ALA A 90 -8.18 -29.37 13.65
C ALA A 90 -9.24 -30.30 13.08
N GLU A 91 -10.40 -30.38 13.72
CA GLU A 91 -11.52 -31.23 13.32
C GLU A 91 -12.77 -30.38 13.08
N PRO A 92 -13.51 -30.59 11.98
CA PRO A 92 -14.76 -29.87 11.79
C PRO A 92 -15.81 -30.34 12.80
N VAL A 93 -16.55 -29.40 13.38
CA VAL A 93 -17.66 -29.72 14.30
C VAL A 93 -18.85 -30.28 13.54
N GLU A 94 -19.17 -29.65 12.40
CA GLU A 94 -20.24 -30.09 11.51
C GLU A 94 -19.66 -30.48 10.15
N GLN A 95 -20.21 -31.54 9.56
CA GLN A 95 -19.79 -31.96 8.22
C GLN A 95 -20.35 -31.02 7.16
N LEU A 96 -19.46 -30.28 6.50
CA LEU A 96 -19.83 -29.49 5.32
C LEU A 96 -20.28 -30.40 4.19
N ARG A 97 -21.45 -30.09 3.61
CA ARG A 97 -21.95 -30.77 2.41
C ARG A 97 -21.38 -30.09 1.17
N VAL A 98 -20.35 -30.70 0.60
CA VAL A 98 -19.74 -30.21 -0.63
C VAL A 98 -20.64 -30.51 -1.83
N PRO A 99 -20.85 -29.56 -2.77
CA PRO A 99 -21.74 -29.75 -3.91
C PRO A 99 -21.38 -30.95 -4.80
N ARG A 100 -20.09 -31.24 -4.93
CA ARG A 100 -19.54 -32.33 -5.74
C ARG A 100 -18.35 -32.95 -5.02
N GLY A 101 -18.26 -34.28 -5.08
CA GLY A 101 -17.18 -35.05 -4.46
C GLY A 101 -17.57 -35.68 -3.12
N THR A 102 -16.70 -36.56 -2.66
CA THR A 102 -16.81 -37.23 -1.35
C THR A 102 -15.50 -37.00 -0.61
N ALA A 103 -15.52 -36.10 0.36
CA ALA A 103 -14.41 -35.94 1.30
C ALA A 103 -14.98 -35.86 2.71
N SER A 104 -14.24 -36.42 3.66
CA SER A 104 -14.52 -36.36 5.09
C SER A 104 -13.58 -35.37 5.76
N ASN A 105 -13.97 -34.87 6.93
CA ASN A 105 -13.17 -33.93 7.74
C ASN A 105 -12.83 -32.64 6.99
N ILE A 106 -13.82 -31.99 6.38
CA ILE A 106 -13.61 -30.76 5.62
C ILE A 106 -13.82 -29.57 6.56
N ILE A 107 -12.78 -28.75 6.70
CA ILE A 107 -12.83 -27.52 7.50
C ILE A 107 -13.36 -26.35 6.66
N ALA A 108 -12.95 -26.28 5.39
CA ALA A 108 -13.43 -25.27 4.45
C ALA A 108 -13.50 -25.85 3.04
N PHE A 109 -14.43 -25.36 2.23
CA PHE A 109 -14.45 -25.64 0.81
C PHE A 109 -14.64 -24.35 0.00
N ARG A 110 -14.09 -24.36 -1.20
CA ARG A 110 -14.29 -23.34 -2.22
C ARG A 110 -14.88 -24.01 -3.45
N TYR A 111 -16.06 -23.56 -3.84
CA TYR A 111 -16.71 -23.97 -5.07
C TYR A 111 -16.65 -22.81 -6.07
N THR A 112 -15.92 -23.00 -7.15
CA THR A 112 -15.72 -22.01 -8.20
C THR A 112 -16.41 -22.48 -9.46
N VAL A 113 -17.31 -21.65 -9.99
CA VAL A 113 -17.93 -21.87 -11.30
C VAL A 113 -17.39 -20.82 -12.25
N GLU A 114 -16.76 -21.27 -13.33
CA GLU A 114 -16.27 -20.41 -14.40
C GLU A 114 -17.13 -20.66 -15.65
N LYS A 115 -17.52 -19.57 -16.32
CA LYS A 115 -18.18 -19.63 -17.63
C LYS A 115 -17.17 -19.24 -18.70
N TYR A 116 -17.15 -20.00 -19.79
CA TYR A 116 -16.39 -19.63 -20.97
C TYR A 116 -17.22 -18.63 -21.76
N GLU A 117 -16.96 -17.34 -21.50
CA GLU A 117 -17.68 -16.25 -22.12
C GLU A 117 -16.79 -15.57 -23.15
N THR A 118 -17.42 -15.23 -24.26
CA THR A 118 -16.83 -14.34 -25.25
C THR A 118 -17.41 -12.97 -25.00
N ARG A 119 -16.56 -12.03 -24.60
CA ARG A 119 -16.94 -10.64 -24.34
C ARG A 119 -16.32 -9.75 -25.40
N ILE A 120 -17.07 -8.74 -25.80
CA ILE A 120 -16.55 -7.67 -26.65
C ILE A 120 -15.98 -6.63 -25.70
N GLU A 121 -14.66 -6.55 -25.63
CA GLU A 121 -13.98 -5.45 -24.96
C GLU A 121 -13.92 -4.27 -25.95
N GLU A 122 -14.44 -3.12 -25.53
CA GLU A 122 -14.26 -1.87 -26.27
C GLU A 122 -13.12 -1.10 -25.63
N HIS A 123 -12.08 -0.81 -26.40
CA HIS A 123 -11.08 0.17 -26.00
C HIS A 123 -10.93 1.25 -27.07
N ASP A 124 -10.74 2.48 -26.60
CA ASP A 124 -10.57 3.63 -27.47
C ASP A 124 -9.07 3.79 -27.79
N GLU A 125 -8.70 3.53 -29.04
CA GLU A 125 -7.38 3.87 -29.57
C GLU A 125 -7.44 5.29 -30.13
N THR A 126 -6.50 6.14 -29.72
CA THR A 126 -6.43 7.50 -30.22
C THR A 126 -5.12 7.73 -30.94
N HIS A 127 -5.20 8.01 -32.23
CA HIS A 127 -4.07 8.43 -33.05
C HIS A 127 -4.36 9.75 -33.76
N THR A 128 -3.31 10.37 -34.26
CA THR A 128 -3.41 11.66 -34.97
C THR A 128 -3.12 11.43 -36.44
N GLU A 129 -4.06 11.81 -37.31
CA GLU A 129 -3.90 11.79 -38.75
C GLU A 129 -3.96 13.21 -39.33
N VAL A 130 -3.21 13.45 -40.40
CA VAL A 130 -3.26 14.73 -41.13
C VAL A 130 -4.24 14.60 -42.29
N ARG A 131 -5.40 15.27 -42.21
CA ARG A 131 -6.39 15.33 -43.31
C ARG A 131 -6.61 16.78 -43.75
N ASN A 132 -6.43 17.05 -45.04
CA ASN A 132 -6.66 18.37 -45.66
C ASN A 132 -5.94 19.53 -44.94
N GLY A 133 -4.70 19.34 -44.51
CA GLY A 133 -3.89 20.38 -43.84
C GLY A 133 -4.39 20.75 -42.43
N LYS A 134 -5.15 19.87 -41.78
CA LYS A 134 -5.58 19.99 -40.39
C LYS A 134 -5.17 18.73 -39.63
N ASP A 135 -4.71 18.90 -38.39
CA ASP A 135 -4.51 17.77 -37.48
C ASP A 135 -5.88 17.33 -36.98
N VAL A 136 -6.23 16.08 -37.28
CA VAL A 136 -7.45 15.46 -36.81
C VAL A 136 -7.06 14.39 -35.80
N GLN A 137 -7.50 14.57 -34.56
CA GLN A 137 -7.42 13.50 -33.58
C GLN A 137 -8.57 12.55 -33.86
N VAL A 138 -8.21 11.34 -34.27
CA VAL A 138 -9.16 10.27 -34.56
C VAL A 138 -9.13 9.34 -33.35
N THR A 139 -10.26 9.24 -32.67
CA THR A 139 -10.46 8.20 -31.66
C THR A 139 -11.26 7.09 -32.32
N GLU A 140 -10.59 5.98 -32.55
CA GLU A 140 -11.19 4.75 -33.03
C GLU A 140 -11.56 3.90 -31.82
N ARG A 141 -12.80 3.45 -31.80
CA ARG A 141 -13.20 2.40 -30.89
C ARG A 141 -12.92 1.07 -31.55
N VAL A 142 -12.02 0.32 -30.95
CA VAL A 142 -11.71 -1.04 -31.34
C VAL A 142 -12.54 -1.97 -30.47
N GLN A 143 -13.28 -2.85 -31.13
CA GLN A 143 -14.02 -3.92 -30.48
C GLN A 143 -13.24 -5.21 -30.64
N GLU A 144 -12.64 -5.70 -29.56
CA GLU A 144 -11.96 -6.98 -29.52
C GLU A 144 -12.87 -8.04 -28.89
N GLU A 145 -13.04 -9.15 -29.60
CA GLU A 145 -13.63 -10.36 -29.06
C GLU A 145 -12.57 -11.07 -28.21
N VAL A 146 -12.75 -11.02 -26.89
CA VAL A 146 -11.91 -11.68 -25.90
C VAL A 146 -12.67 -12.87 -25.35
N THR A 147 -12.11 -14.07 -25.57
CA THR A 147 -12.64 -15.29 -24.95
C THR A 147 -11.78 -15.66 -23.76
N GLU A 148 -12.42 -15.71 -22.59
CA GLU A 148 -11.80 -16.03 -21.31
C GLU A 148 -12.75 -16.80 -20.37
N TRP A 149 -12.16 -17.42 -19.35
CA TRP A 149 -12.90 -18.04 -18.26
C TRP A 149 -13.23 -16.96 -17.24
N VAL A 150 -14.52 -16.67 -17.06
CA VAL A 150 -14.99 -15.67 -16.10
C VAL A 150 -15.66 -16.37 -14.93
N THR A 151 -15.20 -16.08 -13.70
CA THR A 151 -15.83 -16.60 -12.49
C THR A 151 -17.25 -16.05 -12.33
N ASP A 152 -18.22 -16.95 -12.24
CA ASP A 152 -19.61 -16.65 -11.94
C ASP A 152 -19.76 -16.46 -10.42
N LYS A 153 -19.81 -15.21 -9.98
CA LYS A 153 -19.88 -14.84 -8.55
C LYS A 153 -21.18 -15.29 -7.87
N ASP A 154 -22.27 -15.46 -8.62
CA ASP A 154 -23.56 -15.85 -8.05
C ASP A 154 -23.62 -17.35 -7.76
N ARG A 155 -22.84 -18.13 -8.52
CA ARG A 155 -22.74 -19.59 -8.35
C ARG A 155 -21.53 -20.03 -7.52
N SER A 156 -20.49 -19.19 -7.47
CA SER A 156 -19.28 -19.46 -6.70
C SER A 156 -19.47 -19.10 -5.24
N ARG A 157 -18.99 -19.94 -4.33
CA ARG A 157 -19.08 -19.71 -2.89
C ARG A 157 -17.92 -20.35 -2.14
N GLU A 158 -17.55 -19.74 -1.03
CA GLU A 158 -16.58 -20.26 -0.07
C GLU A 158 -17.32 -20.38 1.27
N GLU A 159 -17.26 -21.57 1.87
CA GLU A 159 -17.89 -21.86 3.16
C GLU A 159 -16.89 -22.62 4.04
N TRP A 160 -16.93 -22.36 5.34
CA TRP A 160 -16.18 -23.09 6.35
C TRP A 160 -17.09 -23.56 7.48
N SER A 161 -16.69 -24.61 8.17
CA SER A 161 -17.37 -25.09 9.37
C SER A 161 -16.74 -24.48 10.61
N ASP A 162 -17.45 -24.54 11.72
CA ASP A 162 -16.81 -24.41 13.02
C ASP A 162 -15.73 -25.49 13.17
N VAL A 163 -14.59 -25.13 13.76
CA VAL A 163 -13.42 -26.00 13.88
C VAL A 163 -13.15 -26.24 15.35
N ARG A 164 -13.12 -27.51 15.75
CA ARG A 164 -12.62 -27.94 17.05
C ARG A 164 -11.12 -28.12 16.96
N PHE A 165 -10.40 -27.47 17.87
CA PHE A 165 -8.96 -27.64 18.05
C PHE A 165 -8.74 -28.07 19.51
N GLY A 166 -8.63 -29.38 19.76
CA GLY A 166 -8.67 -29.92 21.11
C GLY A 166 -9.96 -29.57 21.84
N HIS A 167 -9.86 -28.80 22.94
CA HIS A 167 -11.02 -28.30 23.68
C HIS A 167 -11.51 -26.91 23.22
N LEU A 168 -10.78 -26.26 22.30
CA LEU A 168 -11.12 -24.95 21.77
C LEU A 168 -12.11 -25.08 20.61
N LEU A 169 -13.10 -24.19 20.58
CA LEU A 169 -14.06 -24.06 19.50
C LEU A 169 -13.76 -22.78 18.72
N LEU A 170 -13.47 -22.91 17.44
CA LEU A 170 -13.26 -21.79 16.51
C LEU A 170 -14.55 -21.62 15.70
N GLU A 171 -15.31 -20.57 16.02
CA GLU A 171 -16.60 -20.29 15.39
C GLU A 171 -16.45 -19.60 14.03
N SER A 172 -17.30 -20.00 13.09
CA SER A 172 -17.34 -19.53 11.71
C SER A 172 -17.80 -18.06 11.52
N GLY A 173 -18.38 -17.43 12.56
CA GLY A 173 -19.03 -16.12 12.48
C GLY A 173 -18.22 -14.90 12.99
N SER A 174 -17.23 -15.10 13.88
CA SER A 174 -16.23 -14.07 14.19
C SER A 174 -15.19 -14.00 13.06
N ALA A 175 -14.41 -12.91 12.93
CA ALA A 175 -13.33 -12.79 11.93
C ALA A 175 -12.51 -14.09 11.89
N GLY A 176 -12.84 -14.97 10.94
CA GLY A 176 -12.50 -16.38 11.04
C GLY A 176 -11.00 -16.59 10.98
N PRO A 177 -10.50 -17.76 11.43
CA PRO A 177 -9.08 -18.03 11.34
C PRO A 177 -8.64 -17.93 9.89
N ARG A 178 -7.53 -17.22 9.66
CA ARG A 178 -6.87 -17.30 8.36
C ARG A 178 -6.27 -18.70 8.24
N PHE A 179 -6.91 -19.53 7.42
CA PHE A 179 -6.44 -20.89 7.14
C PHE A 179 -5.24 -20.83 6.18
N ASP A 180 -4.03 -20.99 6.69
CA ASP A 180 -2.80 -21.18 5.91
C ASP A 180 -2.51 -22.69 5.76
N ILE A 181 -3.52 -23.38 5.24
CA ILE A 181 -3.49 -24.78 4.81
C ILE A 181 -3.74 -24.75 3.30
N PRO A 182 -2.95 -25.49 2.47
CA PRO A 182 -3.12 -25.48 1.04
C PRO A 182 -4.50 -26.00 0.63
N TRP A 183 -5.07 -25.38 -0.39
CA TRP A 183 -6.28 -25.87 -1.05
C TRP A 183 -5.96 -27.15 -1.83
N GLN A 184 -6.78 -28.18 -1.66
CA GLN A 184 -6.70 -29.41 -2.42
C GLN A 184 -7.88 -29.50 -3.40
N GLU A 185 -7.58 -29.53 -4.69
CA GLU A 185 -8.58 -29.80 -5.73
C GLU A 185 -9.05 -31.26 -5.62
N ILE A 186 -10.34 -31.46 -5.34
CA ILE A 186 -10.96 -32.80 -5.26
C ILE A 186 -11.87 -33.09 -6.45
N PHE A 187 -12.27 -32.05 -7.17
CA PHE A 187 -13.13 -32.18 -8.33
C PHE A 187 -12.89 -31.01 -9.27
N ARG A 188 -12.75 -31.36 -10.55
CA ARG A 188 -12.72 -30.40 -11.65
C ARG A 188 -13.39 -31.05 -12.85
N GLU A 189 -14.49 -30.45 -13.30
CA GLU A 189 -15.22 -30.90 -14.48
C GLU A 189 -15.49 -29.71 -15.39
N GLY A 190 -15.49 -29.96 -16.69
CA GLY A 190 -15.78 -28.97 -17.70
C GLY A 190 -14.57 -28.50 -18.49
N ASP A 191 -14.87 -28.07 -19.71
CA ASP A 191 -13.91 -27.69 -20.75
C ASP A 191 -14.51 -26.61 -21.66
N GLU A 192 -13.74 -26.17 -22.67
CA GLU A 192 -14.21 -25.16 -23.62
C GLU A 192 -15.46 -25.61 -24.40
N GLY A 193 -15.67 -26.92 -24.59
CA GLY A 193 -16.83 -27.47 -25.29
C GLY A 193 -18.12 -27.32 -24.50
N THR A 194 -18.07 -27.57 -23.20
CA THR A 194 -19.19 -27.38 -22.27
C THR A 194 -19.44 -25.92 -21.90
N LYS A 195 -18.47 -25.01 -22.18
CA LYS A 195 -18.47 -23.59 -21.81
C LYS A 195 -18.67 -23.31 -20.31
N LEU A 196 -18.51 -24.33 -19.50
CA LEU A 196 -18.70 -24.28 -18.06
C LEU A 196 -17.59 -25.09 -17.44
N ARG A 197 -16.94 -24.55 -16.42
CA ARG A 197 -15.98 -25.27 -15.60
C ARG A 197 -16.37 -25.13 -14.15
N GLU A 198 -16.43 -26.25 -13.46
CA GLU A 198 -16.71 -26.31 -12.04
C GLU A 198 -15.49 -26.90 -11.33
N THR A 199 -14.98 -26.17 -10.34
CA THR A 199 -13.84 -26.59 -9.52
C THR A 199 -14.27 -26.61 -8.07
N VAL A 200 -13.94 -27.69 -7.37
CA VAL A 200 -14.10 -27.81 -5.92
C VAL A 200 -12.73 -28.01 -5.30
N GLU A 201 -12.38 -27.09 -4.43
CA GLU A 201 -11.19 -27.14 -3.60
C GLU A 201 -11.59 -27.27 -2.13
N ILE A 202 -10.84 -28.02 -1.35
CA ILE A 202 -11.09 -28.21 0.09
C ILE A 202 -9.84 -27.94 0.93
N LYS A 203 -10.06 -27.60 2.20
CA LYS A 203 -9.06 -27.68 3.26
C LYS A 203 -9.45 -28.82 4.18
N GLN A 204 -8.61 -29.85 4.19
CA GLN A 204 -8.85 -31.04 5.00
C GLN A 204 -8.37 -30.82 6.44
N GLY A 205 -9.20 -31.20 7.40
CA GLY A 205 -8.85 -31.34 8.81
C GLY A 205 -8.31 -32.73 9.14
N GLY A 206 -8.14 -33.01 10.41
CA GLY A 206 -7.59 -34.27 10.92
C GLY A 206 -6.06 -34.36 10.83
N GLN A 207 -5.40 -33.38 10.21
CA GLN A 207 -3.95 -33.27 10.19
C GLN A 207 -3.42 -32.46 11.38
N PRO A 208 -2.20 -32.74 11.86
CA PRO A 208 -1.54 -31.90 12.85
C PRO A 208 -1.34 -30.49 12.30
N CYS A 209 -1.78 -29.49 13.06
CA CYS A 209 -1.66 -28.07 12.71
C CYS A 209 -1.08 -27.28 13.88
N LEU A 210 -0.63 -26.07 13.57
CA LEU A 210 -0.36 -25.02 14.54
C LEU A 210 -1.46 -23.97 14.47
N LEU A 211 -1.87 -23.50 15.65
CA LEU A 211 -2.85 -22.45 15.83
C LEU A 211 -2.19 -21.27 16.57
N ALA A 212 -2.00 -20.16 15.87
CA ALA A 212 -1.58 -18.89 16.47
C ALA A 212 -2.83 -18.13 16.89
N ILE A 213 -3.00 -17.89 18.20
CA ILE A 213 -4.16 -17.21 18.78
C ILE A 213 -3.78 -16.37 19.99
N GLU A 214 -4.58 -15.34 20.27
CA GLU A 214 -4.64 -14.72 21.58
C GLU A 214 -5.78 -15.34 22.39
N MET A 215 -5.51 -15.68 23.64
CA MET A 215 -6.47 -16.27 24.57
C MET A 215 -6.72 -15.35 25.76
N LYS A 216 -7.91 -15.42 26.32
CA LYS A 216 -8.26 -14.77 27.58
C LYS A 216 -9.11 -15.71 28.42
N ASP A 217 -8.58 -16.10 29.57
CA ASP A 217 -9.21 -17.03 30.51
C ASP A 217 -9.63 -18.35 29.84
N GLY A 218 -8.81 -18.87 28.91
CA GLY A 218 -9.11 -20.09 28.15
C GLY A 218 -10.02 -19.88 26.93
N ASN A 219 -10.58 -18.68 26.71
CA ASN A 219 -11.41 -18.38 25.54
C ASN A 219 -10.58 -17.75 24.42
N VAL A 220 -10.95 -18.01 23.18
CA VAL A 220 -10.30 -17.44 21.99
C VAL A 220 -10.70 -15.98 21.84
N VAL A 221 -9.72 -15.08 21.77
CA VAL A 221 -9.91 -13.68 21.41
C VAL A 221 -9.42 -13.53 19.97
N ALA A 222 -10.36 -13.37 19.03
CA ALA A 222 -10.04 -13.27 17.62
C ALA A 222 -9.45 -11.89 17.29
N GLU A 223 -8.13 -11.79 17.24
CA GLU A 223 -7.43 -10.68 16.58
C GLU A 223 -7.18 -11.06 15.10
N PRO A 224 -7.78 -10.34 14.12
CA PRO A 224 -7.82 -10.78 12.72
C PRO A 224 -6.44 -11.07 12.09
N ASP A 225 -5.41 -10.32 12.50
CA ASP A 225 -4.07 -10.44 11.92
C ASP A 225 -3.25 -11.59 12.54
N PHE A 226 -3.52 -11.91 13.81
CA PHE A 226 -2.81 -12.93 14.60
C PHE A 226 -3.46 -14.32 14.50
N PHE A 227 -4.77 -14.39 14.27
CA PHE A 227 -5.54 -15.63 14.27
C PHE A 227 -5.29 -16.47 13.00
N ARG A 228 -4.40 -17.47 13.11
CA ARG A 228 -3.99 -18.32 11.98
C ARG A 228 -3.97 -19.80 12.33
N LEU A 229 -4.56 -20.63 11.46
CA LEU A 229 -4.45 -22.09 11.51
C LEU A 229 -3.59 -22.55 10.33
N THR A 230 -2.49 -23.26 10.58
CA THR A 230 -1.53 -23.67 9.55
C THR A 230 -1.05 -25.11 9.72
N ASP A 231 -0.71 -25.78 8.63
CA ASP A 231 -0.01 -27.08 8.60
C ASP A 231 1.53 -26.94 8.62
N LYS A 232 2.04 -25.71 8.63
CA LYS A 232 3.48 -25.41 8.64
C LYS A 232 4.11 -25.62 10.01
N THR A 233 5.42 -25.86 10.03
CA THR A 233 6.20 -25.81 11.28
C THR A 233 6.31 -24.37 11.82
N LYS A 234 6.66 -24.21 13.10
CA LYS A 234 6.88 -22.88 13.70
C LYS A 234 7.83 -22.01 12.87
N ASP A 235 8.97 -22.57 12.46
CA ASP A 235 9.97 -21.82 11.69
C ASP A 235 9.46 -21.43 10.30
N GLN A 236 8.70 -22.31 9.64
CA GLN A 236 8.07 -22.02 8.35
C GLN A 236 6.95 -20.98 8.47
N LEU A 237 6.16 -21.03 9.54
CA LEU A 237 5.12 -20.03 9.84
C LEU A 237 5.76 -18.66 10.07
N VAL A 238 6.77 -18.57 10.94
CA VAL A 238 7.50 -17.33 11.23
C VAL A 238 8.14 -16.77 9.97
N SER A 239 8.79 -17.62 9.15
CA SER A 239 9.40 -17.18 7.89
C SER A 239 8.37 -16.70 6.88
N THR A 240 7.23 -17.39 6.76
CA THR A 240 6.13 -16.96 5.89
C THR A 240 5.63 -15.59 6.34
N MET A 241 5.37 -15.43 7.64
CA MET A 241 4.84 -14.18 8.20
C MET A 241 5.83 -13.02 8.05
N ASP A 242 7.12 -13.23 8.30
CA ASP A 242 8.14 -12.20 8.09
C ASP A 242 8.21 -11.77 6.62
N SER A 243 8.05 -12.71 5.66
CA SER A 243 7.99 -12.39 4.24
C SER A 243 6.72 -11.63 3.84
N GLU A 244 5.55 -11.98 4.41
CA GLU A 244 4.29 -11.29 4.15
C GLU A 244 4.30 -9.86 4.71
N GLU A 245 4.79 -9.69 5.93
CA GLU A 245 4.97 -8.40 6.59
C GLU A 245 5.98 -7.51 5.84
N GLU A 246 7.11 -8.09 5.44
CA GLU A 246 8.12 -7.37 4.66
C GLU A 246 7.59 -6.98 3.27
N GLY A 247 6.89 -7.89 2.59
CA GLY A 247 6.23 -7.62 1.31
C GLY A 247 5.17 -6.52 1.44
N GLY A 248 4.30 -6.60 2.45
CA GLY A 248 3.30 -5.57 2.74
C GLY A 248 3.92 -4.20 3.05
N ARG A 249 5.02 -4.19 3.83
CA ARG A 249 5.79 -2.97 4.11
C ARG A 249 6.37 -2.36 2.84
N TRP A 250 7.01 -3.17 2.00
CA TRP A 250 7.55 -2.70 0.71
C TRP A 250 6.46 -2.17 -0.22
N MET A 251 5.32 -2.86 -0.30
CA MET A 251 4.18 -2.39 -1.10
C MET A 251 3.67 -1.02 -0.64
N LYS A 252 3.59 -0.76 0.67
CA LYS A 252 3.24 0.57 1.21
C LYS A 252 4.27 1.63 0.81
N ILE A 253 5.56 1.30 0.81
CA ILE A 253 6.65 2.22 0.37
C ILE A 253 6.53 2.52 -1.13
N VAL A 254 6.35 1.50 -1.97
CA VAL A 254 6.18 1.67 -3.43
C VAL A 254 4.94 2.54 -3.72
N PHE A 255 3.81 2.24 -3.07
CA PHE A 255 2.59 3.03 -3.24
C PHE A 255 2.77 4.48 -2.77
N SER A 256 3.52 4.69 -1.69
CA SER A 256 3.93 6.03 -1.25
C SER A 256 4.74 6.76 -2.32
N VAL A 257 5.75 6.14 -2.94
CA VAL A 257 6.55 6.77 -4.02
C VAL A 257 5.66 7.16 -5.21
N ILE A 258 4.71 6.31 -5.58
CA ILE A 258 3.76 6.60 -6.68
C ILE A 258 2.92 7.83 -6.34
N LEU A 259 2.32 7.87 -5.14
CA LEU A 259 1.50 9.01 -4.70
C LEU A 259 2.30 10.30 -4.56
N TRP A 260 3.54 10.23 -4.05
CA TRP A 260 4.46 11.35 -4.00
C TRP A 260 4.77 11.90 -5.39
N THR A 261 4.99 11.02 -6.35
CA THR A 261 5.26 11.40 -7.74
C THR A 261 4.04 12.09 -8.36
N ILE A 262 2.83 11.58 -8.10
CA ILE A 262 1.58 12.22 -8.53
C ILE A 262 1.43 13.60 -7.87
N ALA A 263 1.65 13.70 -6.56
CA ALA A 263 1.55 14.95 -5.81
C ALA A 263 2.52 16.01 -6.35
N PHE A 264 3.79 15.68 -6.56
CA PHE A 264 4.78 16.61 -7.10
C PHE A 264 4.44 17.05 -8.53
N ASN A 265 4.01 16.13 -9.40
CA ASN A 265 3.61 16.49 -10.76
C ASN A 265 2.40 17.43 -10.76
N LEU A 266 1.42 17.20 -9.89
CA LEU A 266 0.26 18.08 -9.73
C LEU A 266 0.66 19.47 -9.20
N MET A 267 1.56 19.52 -8.22
CA MET A 267 2.06 20.77 -7.66
C MET A 267 2.93 21.58 -8.64
N LEU A 268 3.67 20.90 -9.51
CA LEU A 268 4.48 21.54 -10.56
C LEU A 268 3.65 21.94 -11.78
N GLY A 269 2.39 21.49 -11.90
CA GLY A 269 1.50 21.79 -13.02
C GLY A 269 1.44 23.28 -13.40
N PRO A 270 1.22 24.20 -12.45
CA PRO A 270 1.26 25.64 -12.72
C PRO A 270 2.62 26.14 -13.25
N ALA A 271 3.73 25.64 -12.71
CA ALA A 271 5.07 25.98 -13.21
C ALA A 271 5.29 25.46 -14.64
N MET A 272 4.72 24.30 -14.97
CA MET A 272 4.78 23.73 -16.32
C MET A 272 4.03 24.55 -17.37
N LEU A 273 3.02 25.33 -16.98
CA LEU A 273 2.37 26.28 -17.89
C LEU A 273 3.30 27.40 -18.35
N MET A 274 4.25 27.81 -17.51
CA MET A 274 5.23 28.85 -17.87
C MET A 274 6.17 28.36 -18.99
N PHE A 275 6.52 27.08 -19.02
CA PHE A 275 7.34 26.52 -20.10
C PHE A 275 6.63 26.48 -21.46
N ASN A 276 5.29 26.48 -21.48
CA ASN A 276 4.53 26.57 -22.73
C ASN A 276 4.59 27.97 -23.36
N ILE A 277 5.15 28.99 -22.68
CA ILE A 277 5.35 30.34 -23.24
C ILE A 277 6.46 30.33 -24.32
N PHE A 278 7.40 29.37 -24.25
CA PHE A 278 8.47 29.26 -25.23
C PHE A 278 8.00 28.48 -26.48
N PRO A 279 8.15 29.02 -27.70
CA PRO A 279 7.56 28.47 -28.92
C PRO A 279 8.25 27.18 -29.46
N VAL A 280 9.08 26.51 -28.67
CA VAL A 280 9.85 25.33 -29.12
C VAL A 280 9.09 24.03 -28.81
N LYS A 281 8.25 23.59 -29.75
CA LYS A 281 7.40 22.39 -29.63
C LYS A 281 8.13 21.11 -29.22
N GLN A 282 9.37 20.93 -29.68
CA GLN A 282 10.17 19.72 -29.38
C GLN A 282 10.78 19.75 -27.97
N VAL A 283 11.03 20.94 -27.41
CA VAL A 283 11.58 21.09 -26.06
C VAL A 283 10.53 20.80 -25.00
N GLY A 284 9.26 21.09 -25.26
CA GLY A 284 8.17 20.89 -24.29
C GLY A 284 7.96 19.42 -23.88
N GLY A 285 8.10 18.47 -24.81
CA GLY A 285 7.98 17.03 -24.52
C GLY A 285 9.13 16.52 -23.64
N CYS A 286 10.37 16.79 -24.05
CA CYS A 286 11.56 16.42 -23.29
C CYS A 286 11.59 17.10 -21.92
N ALA A 287 11.26 18.39 -21.83
CA ALA A 287 11.20 19.11 -20.56
C ALA A 287 10.18 18.52 -19.59
N ARG A 288 8.99 18.13 -20.07
CA ARG A 288 7.99 17.41 -19.25
C ARG A 288 8.49 16.06 -18.76
N GLY A 289 9.16 15.29 -19.63
CA GLY A 289 9.79 14.03 -19.24
C GLY A 289 10.86 14.23 -18.16
N ILE A 290 11.72 15.23 -18.32
CA ILE A 290 12.77 15.58 -17.34
C ILE A 290 12.13 16.01 -16.01
N VAL A 291 11.14 16.90 -16.03
CA VAL A 291 10.47 17.35 -14.81
C VAL A 291 9.75 16.21 -14.11
N GLY A 292 9.06 15.34 -14.84
CA GLY A 292 8.42 14.15 -14.28
C GLY A 292 9.42 13.17 -13.68
N PHE A 293 10.56 12.97 -14.32
CA PHE A 293 11.65 12.16 -13.78
C PHE A 293 12.28 12.78 -12.52
N MET A 294 12.51 14.09 -12.51
CA MET A 294 13.00 14.80 -11.32
C MET A 294 11.99 14.74 -10.17
N ALA A 295 10.69 14.82 -10.46
CA ALA A 295 9.62 14.63 -9.47
C ALA A 295 9.61 13.20 -8.90
N PHE A 296 9.85 12.19 -9.73
CA PHE A 296 10.01 10.80 -9.29
C PHE A 296 11.24 10.60 -8.39
N LEU A 297 12.39 11.20 -8.75
CA LEU A 297 13.58 11.18 -7.89
C LEU A 297 13.33 11.89 -6.56
N ALA A 298 12.66 13.05 -6.60
CA ALA A 298 12.24 13.75 -5.38
C ALA A 298 11.30 12.88 -4.53
N ALA A 299 10.36 12.16 -5.15
CA ALA A 299 9.46 11.23 -4.46
C ALA A 299 10.20 10.10 -3.73
N ILE A 300 11.23 9.51 -4.37
CA ILE A 300 12.08 8.50 -3.73
C ILE A 300 12.80 9.10 -2.51
N VAL A 301 13.46 10.26 -2.69
CA VAL A 301 14.20 10.93 -1.62
C VAL A 301 13.28 11.31 -0.46
N THR A 302 12.12 11.92 -0.75
CA THR A 302 11.12 12.30 0.26
C THR A 302 10.55 11.08 0.98
N THR A 303 10.26 10.00 0.27
CA THR A 303 9.80 8.73 0.90
C THR A 303 10.87 8.18 1.83
N TRP A 304 12.13 8.18 1.41
CA TRP A 304 13.25 7.68 2.21
C TRP A 304 13.50 8.55 3.46
N ILE A 305 13.52 9.88 3.30
CA ILE A 305 13.61 10.83 4.41
C ILE A 305 12.45 10.61 5.38
N THR A 306 11.21 10.50 4.89
CA THR A 306 10.03 10.28 5.73
C THR A 306 10.09 8.97 6.48
N TYR A 307 10.54 7.90 5.82
CA TYR A 307 10.74 6.59 6.44
C TYR A 307 11.80 6.64 7.54
N VAL A 308 12.95 7.28 7.29
CA VAL A 308 14.03 7.47 8.29
C VAL A 308 13.55 8.33 9.45
N LEU A 309 12.93 9.49 9.17
CA LEU A 309 12.38 10.37 10.20
C LEU A 309 11.34 9.65 11.06
N THR A 310 10.50 8.80 10.46
CA THR A 310 9.52 8.02 11.21
C THR A 310 10.20 6.95 12.06
N LYS A 311 11.17 6.22 11.52
CA LYS A 311 11.87 5.17 12.26
C LYS A 311 12.71 5.72 13.43
N PHE A 312 13.28 6.90 13.25
CA PHE A 312 14.16 7.55 14.22
C PHE A 312 13.54 8.81 14.85
N TRP A 313 12.21 8.90 14.90
CA TRP A 313 11.50 10.07 15.44
C TRP A 313 11.92 10.40 16.89
N TRP A 314 12.22 9.36 17.68
CA TRP A 314 12.72 9.48 19.04
C TRP A 314 14.07 10.23 19.12
N VAL A 315 14.93 10.15 18.09
CA VAL A 315 16.19 10.89 18.03
C VAL A 315 15.93 12.39 17.96
N ILE A 316 14.90 12.80 17.19
CA ILE A 316 14.48 14.20 17.08
C ILE A 316 13.99 14.72 18.44
N VAL A 317 13.20 13.90 19.14
CA VAL A 317 12.74 14.23 20.50
C VAL A 317 13.91 14.39 21.47
N LEU A 318 14.88 13.47 21.44
CA LEU A 318 16.09 13.59 22.27
C LEU A 318 16.90 14.85 21.96
N LEU A 319 17.01 15.23 20.68
CA LEU A 319 17.71 16.45 20.27
C LEU A 319 16.99 17.70 20.81
N ILE A 320 15.66 17.77 20.70
CA ILE A 320 14.85 18.88 21.23
C ILE A 320 15.00 18.99 22.75
N VAL A 321 14.90 17.86 23.47
CA VAL A 321 15.08 17.82 24.92
C VAL A 321 16.49 18.26 25.29
N GLY A 322 17.52 17.78 24.59
CA GLY A 322 18.91 18.19 24.80
C GLY A 322 19.14 19.68 24.57
N LEU A 323 18.55 20.26 23.51
CA LEU A 323 18.61 21.69 23.22
C LEU A 323 17.91 22.51 24.32
N ALA A 324 16.76 22.06 24.81
CA ALA A 324 16.04 22.70 25.90
C ALA A 324 16.85 22.69 27.21
N VAL A 325 17.43 21.54 27.57
CA VAL A 325 18.32 21.41 28.73
C VAL A 325 19.53 22.34 28.59
N PHE A 326 20.16 22.38 27.41
CA PHE A 326 21.29 23.26 27.12
C PHE A 326 20.92 24.75 27.27
N MET A 327 19.76 25.16 26.74
CA MET A 327 19.25 26.53 26.89
C MET A 327 19.02 26.90 28.37
N VAL A 328 18.44 26.00 29.16
CA VAL A 328 18.21 26.20 30.60
C VAL A 328 19.54 26.30 31.36
N VAL A 329 20.49 25.40 31.11
CA VAL A 329 21.83 25.44 31.73
C VAL A 329 22.57 26.73 31.37
N ARG A 330 22.51 27.16 30.10
CA ARG A 330 23.13 28.42 29.66
C ARG A 330 22.48 29.64 30.31
N ALA A 331 21.16 29.65 30.47
CA ALA A 331 20.44 30.72 31.16
C ALA A 331 20.74 30.76 32.67
N MET A 332 21.05 29.61 33.28
CA MET A 332 21.43 29.50 34.68
C MET A 332 22.90 29.82 34.96
N GLN A 333 23.76 29.95 33.94
CA GLN A 333 25.11 30.46 34.16
C GLN A 333 25.01 31.98 34.36
N PRO A 334 25.12 32.49 35.61
CA PRO A 334 25.10 33.93 35.84
C PRO A 334 26.22 34.53 34.99
N GLY A 335 25.87 35.56 34.21
CA GLY A 335 26.85 36.25 33.38
C GLY A 335 28.07 36.52 34.24
N LYS A 336 29.22 35.93 33.86
CA LYS A 336 30.50 36.40 34.37
C LYS A 336 30.52 37.87 33.99
N ALA A 337 30.22 38.74 34.94
CA ALA A 337 30.40 40.16 34.79
C ALA A 337 31.78 40.33 34.17
N GLU A 338 31.85 40.96 33.00
CA GLU A 338 33.13 41.33 32.41
C GLU A 338 33.89 42.05 33.52
N PRO A 339 35.11 41.60 33.87
CA PRO A 339 35.91 42.33 34.84
C PRO A 339 36.08 43.72 34.28
N ASP A 340 35.51 44.71 34.98
CA ASP A 340 35.72 46.13 34.69
C ASP A 340 37.24 46.31 34.53
N MET A 341 37.66 46.66 33.30
CA MET A 341 39.04 47.08 33.07
C MET A 341 39.17 48.42 33.78
N ASP A 342 39.69 48.39 34.99
CA ASP A 342 40.12 49.56 35.75
C ASP A 342 41.13 50.34 34.89
N LEU A 343 40.62 51.38 34.22
CA LEU A 343 41.40 52.44 33.58
C LEU A 343 41.69 53.48 34.65
N ASP A 344 42.63 53.21 35.55
CA ASP A 344 43.15 54.20 36.50
C ASP A 344 44.67 54.07 36.60
N ASP A 345 45.38 54.98 35.95
CA ASP A 345 46.67 55.50 36.41
C ASP A 345 46.95 56.83 35.67
N ASP A 346 46.12 57.84 35.93
CA ASP A 346 46.49 59.25 35.74
C ASP A 346 47.00 59.78 37.09
N PRO A 347 48.29 60.14 37.25
CA PRO A 347 48.81 60.68 38.50
C PRO A 347 48.29 62.11 38.73
N GLU A 348 47.64 62.31 39.88
CA GLU A 348 47.09 63.58 40.34
C GLU A 348 48.13 64.73 40.39
N PRO A 349 47.71 65.98 40.10
CA PRO A 349 48.54 67.16 40.23
C PRO A 349 48.43 67.80 41.63
N GLY A 350 49.58 67.94 42.30
CA GLY A 350 49.98 69.15 43.03
C GLY A 350 49.38 69.42 44.42
N GLU A 351 50.28 69.45 45.42
CA GLU A 351 50.10 70.29 46.61
C GLU A 351 51.08 71.49 46.57
N PRO A 352 50.62 72.73 46.81
CA PRO A 352 51.48 73.90 46.92
C PRO A 352 51.90 74.22 48.38
N ALA A 353 53.19 74.56 48.51
CA ALA A 353 53.86 75.55 49.37
C ALA A 353 53.40 75.84 50.83
N ALA A 354 54.36 75.80 51.77
CA ALA A 354 54.74 76.95 52.62
C ALA A 354 55.85 76.58 53.64
N GLY A 355 56.88 77.42 53.73
CA GLY A 355 57.98 77.35 54.70
C GLY A 355 59.21 78.09 54.21
#